data_AF-A0A5N5DJV0-F1
#
_entry.id   AF-A0A5N5DJV0-F1
#
_cell.length_a   1.000
_cell.length_b   1.000
_cell.length_c   1.000
_cell.angle_alpha   90.00
_cell.angle_beta   90.00
_cell.angle_gamma   90.00
#
_symmetry.space_group_name_H-M   'P 1'
#
loop_
_entity.id
_entity.type
_entity.pdbx_description
1 polymer ?
#
loop_
_entity_poly.entity_id
_entity_poly.type
_entity_poly.pdbx_seq_one_letter_code
_entity_poly.pdbx_strand_id
1 'polypeptide(L)'
;MEKFAGTTPALISFLLAIHSKEMPISEETRQAAFKAVFATMLASFDITQDPKDVRMKANEQPYRPRSLDPPPKPPRIPCLDSDSLVQLTMHVIEDDTLRHELSLFTSQLGAQTTRINPLDFESLFLPFLHSLALKTTITEPHHEDLRTLFATTITAYHDRFVGPTPPIPPSEPDVADGSRRWVRPPVRCTCAANCAPLNAFLADARRHRIEFAVGRQRRAHLHQMLDATPRTECTHRTLRGGSPEALVVTKIDWDAVHKRNVRAAWEGRLKSFGGWMEKLVGAGVDLRAVLGLEEYERVVERREEEAPEEGAKDGRAVAAAAGELRKRKASEALVRSSRLQNAEGAGRDVRRRVAETVAVVDLTDD
;
A
#
# COMPACT_ATOMS: atom_id res chain seq x y z
N MET A 1 -31.79 -22.09 11.21
CA MET A 1 -31.32 -22.54 9.88
C MET A 1 -31.71 -21.56 8.77
N GLU A 2 -32.83 -20.83 8.86
CA GLU A 2 -33.27 -19.86 7.84
C GLU A 2 -32.27 -18.75 7.48
N LYS A 3 -31.43 -18.30 8.43
CA LYS A 3 -30.44 -17.24 8.17
C LYS A 3 -29.30 -17.63 7.21
N PHE A 4 -29.09 -18.93 6.96
CA PHE A 4 -28.00 -19.43 6.11
C PHE A 4 -28.48 -19.92 4.74
N ALA A 5 -29.79 -20.09 4.55
CA ALA A 5 -30.34 -20.65 3.32
C ALA A 5 -30.17 -19.74 2.09
N GLY A 6 -29.81 -18.47 2.28
CA GLY A 6 -29.56 -17.50 1.21
C GLY A 6 -28.11 -17.11 0.99
N THR A 7 -27.13 -17.72 1.68
CA THR A 7 -25.73 -17.38 1.46
C THR A 7 -25.16 -18.11 0.26
N THR A 8 -24.29 -17.46 -0.50
CA THR A 8 -23.67 -18.04 -1.70
C THR A 8 -23.03 -19.41 -1.46
N PRO A 9 -22.24 -19.64 -0.37
CA PRO A 9 -21.68 -20.97 -0.12
C PRO A 9 -22.73 -22.06 0.09
N ALA A 10 -23.81 -21.76 0.82
CA ALA A 10 -24.89 -22.73 1.06
C ALA A 10 -25.63 -23.09 -0.23
N LEU A 11 -25.89 -22.10 -1.08
CA LEU A 11 -26.54 -22.30 -2.37
C LEU A 11 -25.64 -23.11 -3.33
N ILE A 12 -24.33 -22.84 -3.37
CA ILE A 12 -23.38 -23.63 -4.18
C ILE A 12 -23.36 -25.09 -3.70
N SER A 13 -23.24 -25.34 -2.39
CA SER A 13 -23.27 -26.71 -1.87
C SER A 13 -24.56 -27.44 -2.21
N PHE A 14 -25.71 -26.74 -2.16
CA PHE A 14 -27.00 -27.31 -2.55
C PHE A 14 -27.07 -27.62 -4.05
N LEU A 15 -26.58 -26.73 -4.91
CA LEU A 15 -26.51 -26.96 -6.37
C LEU A 15 -25.64 -28.18 -6.70
N LEU A 16 -24.49 -28.33 -6.06
CA LEU A 16 -23.63 -29.51 -6.21
C LEU A 16 -24.30 -30.79 -5.69
N ALA A 17 -25.05 -30.70 -4.59
CA ALA A 17 -25.81 -31.84 -4.05
C ALA A 17 -26.97 -32.25 -4.95
N ILE A 18 -27.67 -31.31 -5.61
CA ILE A 18 -28.69 -31.61 -6.62
C ILE A 18 -28.12 -32.47 -7.74
N HIS A 19 -26.86 -32.22 -8.10
CA HIS A 19 -26.17 -32.91 -9.18
C HIS A 19 -25.48 -34.21 -8.74
N SER A 20 -25.49 -34.54 -7.45
CA SER A 20 -24.98 -35.83 -6.99
C SER A 20 -25.93 -36.96 -7.41
N LYS A 21 -25.37 -38.10 -7.82
CA LYS A 21 -26.13 -39.27 -8.32
C LYS A 21 -27.03 -39.93 -7.27
N GLU A 22 -27.08 -39.41 -6.05
CA GLU A 22 -27.71 -40.06 -4.90
C GLU A 22 -29.19 -39.67 -4.70
N MET A 23 -29.70 -38.68 -5.44
CA MET A 23 -31.08 -38.19 -5.27
C MET A 23 -32.09 -38.94 -6.16
N PRO A 24 -33.14 -39.58 -5.59
CA PRO A 24 -34.18 -40.29 -6.34
C PRO A 24 -35.23 -39.33 -6.90
N ILE A 25 -34.79 -38.34 -7.71
CA ILE A 25 -35.66 -37.37 -8.40
C ILE A 25 -35.50 -37.52 -9.91
N SER A 26 -36.56 -37.19 -10.66
CA SER A 26 -36.51 -37.20 -12.12
C SER A 26 -35.54 -36.13 -12.65
N GLU A 27 -34.95 -36.39 -13.81
CA GLU A 27 -33.97 -35.49 -14.44
C GLU A 27 -34.57 -34.10 -14.71
N GLU A 28 -35.81 -34.06 -15.21
CA GLU A 28 -36.53 -32.81 -15.46
C GLU A 28 -36.75 -31.99 -14.18
N THR A 29 -37.11 -32.65 -13.08
CA THR A 29 -37.26 -31.97 -11.78
C THR A 29 -35.92 -31.48 -11.25
N ARG A 30 -34.85 -32.26 -11.44
CA ARG A 30 -33.48 -31.89 -11.06
C ARG A 30 -33.02 -30.64 -11.80
N GLN A 31 -33.21 -30.60 -13.12
CA GLN A 31 -32.80 -29.47 -13.96
C GLN A 31 -33.63 -28.21 -13.66
N ALA A 32 -34.94 -28.35 -13.47
CA ALA A 32 -35.81 -27.24 -13.07
C ALA A 32 -35.42 -26.66 -11.70
N ALA A 33 -35.14 -27.53 -10.72
CA ALA A 33 -34.67 -27.13 -9.39
C ALA A 33 -33.30 -26.44 -9.47
N PHE A 34 -32.36 -27.00 -10.24
CA PHE A 34 -31.05 -26.40 -10.45
C PHE A 34 -31.17 -24.99 -11.02
N LYS A 35 -31.93 -24.80 -12.11
CA LYS A 35 -32.13 -23.49 -12.75
C LYS A 35 -32.73 -22.47 -11.77
N ALA A 36 -33.75 -22.86 -11.02
CA ALA A 36 -34.40 -21.97 -10.05
C ALA A 36 -33.44 -21.54 -8.93
N VAL A 37 -32.66 -22.48 -8.39
CA VAL A 37 -31.70 -22.16 -7.32
C VAL A 37 -30.49 -21.39 -7.85
N PHE A 38 -30.00 -21.72 -9.04
CA PHE A 38 -28.88 -21.02 -9.66
C PHE A 38 -29.24 -19.57 -9.95
N ALA A 39 -30.42 -19.30 -10.51
CA ALA A 39 -30.92 -17.94 -10.69
C ALA A 39 -31.04 -17.17 -9.36
N THR A 40 -31.50 -17.85 -8.30
CA THR A 40 -31.58 -17.26 -6.95
C THR A 40 -30.18 -16.94 -6.42
N MET A 41 -29.22 -17.85 -6.58
CA MET A 41 -27.83 -17.66 -6.18
C MET A 41 -27.19 -16.49 -6.92
N LEU A 42 -27.42 -16.35 -8.22
CA LEU A 42 -26.94 -15.23 -9.02
C LEU A 42 -27.54 -13.91 -8.52
N ALA A 43 -28.84 -13.87 -8.19
CA ALA A 43 -29.48 -12.64 -7.70
C ALA A 43 -28.86 -12.13 -6.37
N SER A 44 -28.29 -13.02 -5.55
CA SER A 44 -27.69 -12.69 -4.25
C SER A 44 -26.21 -13.08 -4.16
N PHE A 45 -25.47 -13.08 -5.26
CA PHE A 45 -24.11 -13.59 -5.31
C PHE A 45 -23.11 -12.70 -4.56
N ASP A 46 -22.55 -13.23 -3.47
CA ASP A 46 -21.57 -12.53 -2.65
C ASP A 46 -20.62 -13.51 -1.94
N ILE A 47 -19.39 -13.63 -2.47
CA ILE A 47 -18.33 -14.45 -1.88
C ILE A 47 -17.58 -13.72 -0.74
N THR A 48 -17.87 -12.44 -0.51
CA THR A 48 -17.18 -11.63 0.51
C THR A 48 -17.82 -11.72 1.89
N GLN A 49 -18.99 -12.37 2.00
CA GLN A 49 -19.65 -12.60 3.27
C GLN A 49 -18.82 -13.59 4.10
N ASP A 50 -18.04 -13.07 5.05
CA ASP A 50 -17.31 -13.89 6.00
C ASP A 50 -18.32 -14.58 6.93
N PRO A 51 -18.38 -15.93 6.99
CA PRO A 51 -19.22 -16.62 7.95
C PRO A 51 -18.86 -16.27 9.40
N LYS A 52 -17.64 -15.76 9.66
CA LYS A 52 -17.25 -15.23 10.96
C LYS A 52 -17.87 -13.88 11.28
N ASP A 53 -18.25 -13.04 10.32
CA ASP A 53 -19.01 -11.80 10.60
C ASP A 53 -20.42 -12.10 11.14
N VAL A 54 -20.97 -13.27 10.79
CA VAL A 54 -22.21 -13.79 11.39
C VAL A 54 -21.95 -14.42 12.77
N ARG A 55 -20.80 -15.08 12.95
CA ARG A 55 -20.45 -15.82 14.17
C ARG A 55 -19.92 -14.93 15.30
N MET A 56 -19.23 -13.83 14.99
CA MET A 56 -18.63 -12.91 15.98
C MET A 56 -19.63 -11.92 16.55
N LYS A 57 -20.69 -11.55 15.83
CA LYS A 57 -21.79 -10.73 16.38
C LYS A 57 -22.57 -11.43 17.52
N ALA A 58 -22.37 -12.73 17.71
CA ALA A 58 -23.01 -13.51 18.78
C ALA A 58 -22.13 -13.71 20.02
N ASN A 59 -20.85 -13.31 19.99
CA ASN A 59 -19.89 -13.66 21.05
C ASN A 59 -18.81 -12.57 21.24
N GLU A 60 -19.23 -11.33 21.45
CA GLU A 60 -18.33 -10.29 21.97
C GLU A 60 -17.98 -10.63 23.43
N GLN A 61 -16.87 -11.36 23.62
CA GLN A 61 -16.24 -11.46 24.92
C GLN A 61 -15.47 -10.16 25.24
N PRO A 62 -15.47 -9.71 26.51
CA PRO A 62 -14.83 -8.48 26.91
C PRO A 62 -13.30 -8.58 26.82
N TYR A 63 -12.74 -7.48 26.29
CA TYR A 63 -11.35 -7.10 26.19
C TYR A 63 -10.41 -7.69 27.27
N ARG A 64 -9.36 -8.42 26.86
CA ARG A 64 -8.19 -8.73 27.70
C ARG A 64 -6.97 -7.87 27.30
N PRO A 65 -6.11 -7.46 28.26
CA PRO A 65 -4.99 -6.56 27.97
C PRO A 65 -3.85 -7.24 27.22
N ARG A 66 -3.33 -6.49 26.23
CA ARG A 66 -2.07 -6.58 25.46
C ARG A 66 -0.99 -7.56 25.97
N SER A 67 -0.83 -8.67 25.24
CA SER A 67 0.49 -9.23 24.91
C SER A 67 1.17 -8.29 23.92
N LEU A 68 2.49 -8.07 24.07
CA LEU A 68 3.30 -7.15 23.28
C LEU A 68 3.51 -7.56 21.82
N ASP A 69 3.12 -8.79 21.45
CA ASP A 69 2.96 -9.19 20.06
C ASP A 69 1.63 -9.95 19.90
N PRO A 70 0.75 -9.54 18.96
CA PRO A 70 -0.38 -10.37 18.60
C PRO A 70 0.16 -11.67 18.00
N PRO A 71 -0.35 -12.85 18.40
CA PRO A 71 -0.01 -14.10 17.74
C PRO A 71 -0.29 -13.95 16.23
N PRO A 72 0.51 -14.62 15.36
CA PRO A 72 0.26 -14.59 13.93
C PRO A 72 -1.20 -14.95 13.69
N LYS A 73 -1.94 -14.04 13.04
CA LYS A 73 -3.34 -14.28 12.75
C LYS A 73 -3.41 -15.58 11.93
N PRO A 74 -4.23 -16.56 12.32
CA PRO A 74 -4.36 -17.78 11.56
C PRO A 74 -4.75 -17.44 10.12
N PRO A 75 -4.31 -18.23 9.13
CA PRO A 75 -4.67 -18.01 7.73
C PRO A 75 -6.19 -17.88 7.63
N ARG A 76 -6.66 -16.89 6.87
CA ARG A 76 -8.07 -16.77 6.55
C ARG A 76 -8.44 -18.01 5.74
N ILE A 77 -9.49 -18.69 6.18
CA ILE A 77 -10.08 -19.79 5.43
C ILE A 77 -11.23 -19.14 4.66
N PRO A 78 -11.18 -19.10 3.32
CA PRO A 78 -12.28 -18.56 2.54
C PRO A 78 -13.56 -19.34 2.84
N CYS A 79 -14.69 -18.65 2.75
CA CYS A 79 -16.01 -19.23 3.03
C CYS A 79 -16.44 -20.29 2.00
N LEU A 80 -15.77 -20.30 0.86
CA LEU A 80 -16.03 -21.13 -0.30
C LEU A 80 -14.69 -21.73 -0.74
N ASP A 81 -14.68 -23.00 -1.09
CA ASP A 81 -13.50 -23.65 -1.65
C ASP A 81 -13.44 -23.46 -3.18
N SER A 82 -12.22 -23.46 -3.73
CA SER A 82 -12.04 -23.30 -5.18
C SER A 82 -12.60 -24.46 -5.99
N ASP A 83 -12.64 -25.67 -5.42
CA ASP A 83 -13.04 -26.88 -6.14
C ASP A 83 -14.56 -26.90 -6.41
N SER A 84 -15.36 -26.47 -5.44
CA SER A 84 -16.81 -26.28 -5.53
C SER A 84 -17.15 -25.26 -6.62
N LEU A 85 -16.39 -24.17 -6.72
CA LEU A 85 -16.53 -23.22 -7.82
C LEU A 85 -16.20 -23.87 -9.16
N VAL A 86 -15.11 -24.63 -9.25
CA VAL A 86 -14.75 -25.33 -10.50
C VAL A 86 -15.85 -26.32 -10.89
N GLN A 87 -16.33 -27.15 -9.95
CA GLN A 87 -17.38 -28.13 -10.22
C GLN A 87 -18.66 -27.46 -10.72
N LEU A 88 -19.09 -26.38 -10.07
CA LEU A 88 -20.26 -25.62 -10.50
C LEU A 88 -20.05 -25.00 -11.89
N THR A 89 -18.90 -24.36 -12.14
CA THR A 89 -18.59 -23.76 -13.44
C THR A 89 -18.57 -24.82 -14.55
N MET A 90 -17.91 -25.97 -14.33
CA MET A 90 -17.87 -27.05 -15.31
C MET A 90 -19.26 -27.58 -15.62
N HIS A 91 -20.10 -27.74 -14.60
CA HIS A 91 -21.47 -28.18 -14.81
C HIS A 91 -22.27 -27.18 -15.66
N VAL A 92 -22.11 -25.88 -15.42
CA VAL A 92 -22.76 -24.83 -16.20
C VAL A 92 -22.21 -24.76 -17.63
N ILE A 93 -20.92 -25.06 -17.84
CA ILE A 93 -20.30 -25.14 -19.18
C ILE A 93 -20.85 -26.33 -19.98
N GLU A 94 -21.09 -27.47 -19.33
CA GLU A 94 -21.58 -28.69 -19.98
C GLU A 94 -23.06 -28.60 -20.42
N ASP A 95 -23.86 -27.73 -19.78
CA ASP A 95 -25.26 -27.49 -20.16
C ASP A 95 -25.39 -26.26 -21.08
N ASP A 96 -25.52 -26.50 -22.38
CA ASP A 96 -25.72 -25.47 -23.41
C ASP A 96 -26.94 -24.55 -23.15
N THR A 97 -27.91 -25.00 -22.36
CA THR A 97 -29.09 -24.19 -22.04
C THR A 97 -28.81 -23.12 -20.99
N LEU A 98 -27.65 -23.15 -20.33
CA LEU A 98 -27.25 -22.23 -19.26
C LEU A 98 -26.27 -21.14 -19.71
N ARG A 99 -26.09 -20.92 -21.02
CA ARG A 99 -25.12 -19.94 -21.54
C ARG A 99 -25.34 -18.53 -21.01
N HIS A 100 -26.59 -18.10 -20.86
CA HIS A 100 -26.89 -16.77 -20.33
C HIS A 100 -26.50 -16.67 -18.85
N GLU A 101 -26.83 -17.70 -18.08
CA GLU A 101 -26.50 -17.80 -16.67
C GLU A 101 -24.99 -17.93 -16.42
N LEU A 102 -24.26 -18.59 -17.33
CA LEU A 102 -22.79 -18.62 -17.32
C LEU A 102 -22.21 -17.21 -17.44
N SER A 103 -22.68 -16.43 -18.41
CA SER A 103 -22.22 -15.04 -18.62
C SER A 103 -22.54 -14.15 -17.40
N LEU A 104 -23.72 -14.31 -16.80
CA LEU A 104 -24.06 -13.64 -15.54
C LEU A 104 -23.14 -14.08 -14.40
N PHE A 105 -22.88 -15.38 -14.28
CA PHE A 105 -22.04 -15.93 -13.23
C PHE A 105 -20.58 -15.46 -13.32
N THR A 106 -19.99 -15.49 -14.52
CA THR A 106 -18.62 -15.01 -14.75
C THR A 106 -18.52 -13.50 -14.53
N SER A 107 -19.52 -12.73 -14.97
CA SER A 107 -19.60 -11.29 -14.70
C SER A 107 -19.64 -10.99 -13.20
N GLN A 108 -20.44 -11.74 -12.45
CA GLN A 108 -20.53 -11.59 -11.00
C GLN A 108 -19.23 -12.00 -10.28
N LEU A 109 -18.62 -13.12 -10.67
CA LEU A 109 -17.30 -13.50 -10.18
C LEU A 109 -16.26 -12.41 -10.46
N GLY A 110 -16.25 -11.85 -11.68
CA GLY A 110 -15.40 -10.74 -12.08
C GLY A 110 -15.63 -9.51 -11.19
N ALA A 111 -16.87 -9.13 -10.94
CA ALA A 111 -17.20 -8.01 -10.06
C ALA A 111 -16.68 -8.21 -8.63
N GLN A 112 -16.71 -9.45 -8.13
CA GLN A 112 -16.20 -9.77 -6.79
C GLN A 112 -14.68 -9.63 -6.66
N THR A 113 -13.92 -9.71 -7.76
CA THR A 113 -12.46 -9.50 -7.75
C THR A 113 -12.08 -8.09 -7.29
N THR A 114 -12.98 -7.10 -7.40
CA THR A 114 -12.76 -5.73 -6.91
C THR A 114 -13.13 -5.54 -5.44
N ARG A 115 -13.91 -6.46 -4.86
CA ARG A 115 -14.46 -6.36 -3.50
C ARG A 115 -13.75 -7.27 -2.51
N ILE A 116 -13.23 -8.40 -2.96
CA ILE A 116 -12.58 -9.39 -2.10
C ILE A 116 -11.30 -8.84 -1.46
N ASN A 117 -10.89 -9.40 -0.32
CA ASN A 117 -9.59 -9.10 0.27
C ASN A 117 -8.47 -9.58 -0.66
N PRO A 118 -7.42 -8.77 -0.91
CA PRO A 118 -6.30 -9.19 -1.76
C PRO A 118 -5.65 -10.52 -1.34
N LEU A 119 -5.63 -10.84 -0.03
CA LEU A 119 -5.06 -12.09 0.48
C LEU A 119 -5.87 -13.33 0.07
N ASP A 120 -7.15 -13.18 -0.23
CA ASP A 120 -8.02 -14.32 -0.54
C ASP A 120 -7.87 -14.76 -2.01
N PHE A 121 -7.26 -13.95 -2.88
CA PHE A 121 -6.99 -14.31 -4.28
C PHE A 121 -6.17 -15.60 -4.39
N GLU A 122 -5.09 -15.72 -3.63
CA GLU A 122 -4.22 -16.90 -3.65
C GLU A 122 -4.90 -18.15 -3.07
N SER A 123 -5.94 -17.98 -2.25
CA SER A 123 -6.66 -19.07 -1.60
C SER A 123 -7.91 -19.54 -2.36
N LEU A 124 -8.50 -18.68 -3.19
CA LEU A 124 -9.78 -18.93 -3.84
C LEU A 124 -9.69 -18.76 -5.35
N PHE A 125 -9.47 -17.54 -5.83
CA PHE A 125 -9.56 -17.21 -7.26
C PHE A 125 -8.45 -17.85 -8.10
N LEU A 126 -7.20 -17.77 -7.68
CA LEU A 126 -6.09 -18.32 -8.48
C LEU A 126 -6.11 -19.85 -8.54
N PRO A 127 -6.34 -20.58 -7.43
CA PRO A 127 -6.60 -22.02 -7.50
C PRO A 127 -7.80 -22.38 -8.36
N PHE A 128 -8.88 -21.59 -8.31
CA PHE A 128 -10.07 -21.78 -9.14
C PHE A 128 -9.73 -21.62 -10.64
N LEU A 129 -9.08 -20.53 -11.04
CA LEU A 129 -8.70 -20.29 -12.43
C LEU A 129 -7.76 -21.39 -12.95
N HIS A 130 -6.75 -21.76 -12.15
CA HIS A 130 -5.82 -22.81 -12.52
C HIS A 130 -6.50 -24.16 -12.72
N SER A 131 -7.34 -24.57 -11.76
CA SER A 131 -8.07 -25.83 -11.85
C SER A 131 -9.11 -25.83 -12.96
N LEU A 132 -9.70 -24.68 -13.27
CA LEU A 132 -10.60 -24.53 -14.42
C LEU A 132 -9.83 -24.67 -15.73
N ALA A 133 -8.68 -24.02 -15.87
CA ALA A 133 -7.83 -24.14 -17.06
C ALA A 133 -7.34 -25.57 -17.32
N LEU A 134 -7.13 -26.37 -16.27
CA LEU A 134 -6.80 -27.80 -16.43
C LEU A 134 -7.96 -28.66 -16.95
N LYS A 135 -9.21 -28.17 -16.85
CA LYS A 135 -10.43 -28.93 -17.20
C LYS A 135 -11.13 -28.40 -18.44
N THR A 136 -10.84 -27.18 -18.88
CA THR A 136 -11.45 -26.56 -20.07
C THR A 136 -10.44 -25.73 -20.86
N THR A 137 -10.58 -25.71 -22.17
CA THR A 137 -9.77 -24.90 -23.07
C THR A 137 -10.27 -23.45 -23.09
N ILE A 138 -9.69 -22.59 -22.25
CA ILE A 138 -10.13 -21.19 -22.09
C ILE A 138 -10.06 -20.37 -23.39
N THR A 139 -9.20 -20.75 -24.34
CA THR A 139 -9.00 -20.05 -25.61
C THR A 139 -10.01 -20.43 -26.70
N GLU A 140 -10.93 -21.35 -26.44
CA GLU A 140 -11.97 -21.70 -27.41
C GLU A 140 -12.89 -20.50 -27.71
N PRO A 141 -13.31 -20.30 -28.98
CA PRO A 141 -14.13 -19.15 -29.37
C PRO A 141 -15.45 -19.00 -28.61
N HIS A 142 -15.99 -20.09 -28.07
CA HIS A 142 -17.26 -20.11 -27.36
C HIS A 142 -17.14 -19.75 -25.86
N HIS A 143 -15.92 -19.51 -25.36
CA HIS A 143 -15.64 -19.23 -23.96
C HIS A 143 -15.23 -17.77 -23.67
N GLU A 144 -15.77 -16.82 -24.44
CA GLU A 144 -15.53 -15.37 -24.25
C GLU A 144 -15.73 -14.91 -22.79
N ASP A 145 -16.81 -15.37 -22.16
CA ASP A 145 -17.14 -15.05 -20.78
C ASP A 145 -16.05 -15.52 -19.80
N LEU A 146 -15.47 -16.70 -20.05
CA LEU A 146 -14.38 -17.23 -19.23
C LEU A 146 -13.09 -16.44 -19.49
N ARG A 147 -12.77 -16.08 -20.74
CA ARG A 147 -11.61 -15.23 -21.04
C ARG A 147 -11.71 -13.91 -20.31
N THR A 148 -12.88 -13.28 -20.34
CA THR A 148 -13.15 -12.02 -19.64
C THR A 148 -12.97 -12.18 -18.13
N LEU A 149 -13.43 -13.28 -17.55
CA LEU A 149 -13.23 -13.58 -16.13
C LEU A 149 -11.74 -13.76 -15.78
N PHE A 150 -10.98 -14.52 -16.58
CA PHE A 150 -9.54 -14.67 -16.37
C PHE A 150 -8.83 -13.33 -16.46
N ALA A 151 -9.08 -12.55 -17.52
CA ALA A 151 -8.47 -11.24 -17.71
C ALA A 151 -8.77 -10.32 -16.53
N THR A 152 -10.05 -10.15 -16.19
CA THR A 152 -10.50 -9.31 -15.07
C THR A 152 -9.85 -9.73 -13.75
N THR A 153 -9.78 -11.04 -13.49
CA THR A 153 -9.22 -11.54 -12.23
C THR A 153 -7.71 -11.37 -12.16
N ILE A 154 -6.98 -11.63 -13.25
CA ILE A 154 -5.52 -11.49 -13.32
C ILE A 154 -5.13 -10.01 -13.18
N THR A 155 -5.82 -9.13 -13.90
CA THR A 155 -5.67 -7.67 -13.80
C THR A 155 -5.96 -7.18 -12.38
N ALA A 156 -7.11 -7.57 -11.80
CA ALA A 156 -7.46 -7.18 -10.44
C ALA A 156 -6.46 -7.73 -9.40
N TYR A 157 -5.94 -8.94 -9.61
CA TYR A 157 -4.91 -9.51 -8.75
C TYR A 157 -3.61 -8.70 -8.84
N HIS A 158 -3.15 -8.38 -10.04
CA HIS A 158 -1.97 -7.52 -10.22
C HIS A 158 -2.17 -6.16 -9.53
N ASP A 159 -3.24 -5.45 -9.88
CA ASP A 159 -3.41 -4.05 -9.45
C ASP A 159 -3.72 -3.93 -7.95
N ARG A 160 -4.43 -4.90 -7.36
CA ARG A 160 -4.85 -4.84 -5.94
C ARG A 160 -3.94 -5.61 -4.99
N PHE A 161 -3.33 -6.71 -5.43
CA PHE A 161 -2.43 -7.51 -4.59
C PHE A 161 -0.98 -7.10 -4.80
N VAL A 162 -0.47 -7.09 -6.03
CA VAL A 162 0.93 -6.68 -6.28
C VAL A 162 1.05 -5.18 -6.01
N GLY A 163 0.24 -4.39 -6.71
CA GLY A 163 0.23 -2.94 -6.64
C GLY A 163 1.45 -2.30 -7.31
N PRO A 164 1.50 -0.97 -7.36
CA PRO A 164 2.55 -0.22 -8.05
C PRO A 164 3.92 -0.45 -7.41
N THR A 165 4.98 -0.30 -8.20
CA THR A 165 6.35 -0.43 -7.70
C THR A 165 6.63 0.61 -6.61
N PRO A 166 7.04 0.19 -5.38
CA PRO A 166 7.35 1.14 -4.33
C PRO A 166 8.63 1.92 -4.67
N PRO A 167 8.75 3.20 -4.27
CA PRO A 167 9.90 4.03 -4.59
C PRO A 167 11.21 3.43 -4.09
N ILE A 168 12.27 3.59 -4.87
CA ILE A 168 13.61 3.09 -4.52
C ILE A 168 14.07 3.81 -3.25
N PRO A 169 14.46 3.09 -2.18
CA PRO A 169 15.09 3.74 -1.05
C PRO A 169 16.40 4.37 -1.54
N PRO A 170 16.65 5.67 -1.27
CA PRO A 170 17.88 6.29 -1.72
C PRO A 170 19.08 5.51 -1.18
N SER A 171 20.03 5.23 -2.07
CA SER A 171 21.24 4.44 -1.80
C SER A 171 22.15 5.09 -0.77
N GLU A 172 22.02 6.40 -0.56
CA GLU A 172 22.68 7.17 0.49
C GLU A 172 21.70 8.18 1.08
N PRO A 173 21.77 8.49 2.40
CA PRO A 173 20.96 9.55 2.97
C PRO A 173 21.37 10.88 2.34
N ASP A 174 20.48 11.48 1.54
CA ASP A 174 20.63 12.85 1.06
C ASP A 174 20.97 13.76 2.25
N VAL A 175 22.21 14.24 2.27
CA VAL A 175 22.79 15.06 3.36
C VAL A 175 22.11 16.43 3.43
N ALA A 176 21.27 16.78 2.46
CA ALA A 176 20.69 18.10 2.30
C ALA A 176 19.46 18.38 3.21
N ASP A 177 18.67 17.37 3.60
CA ASP A 177 17.45 17.55 4.41
C ASP A 177 17.43 16.71 5.72
N GLY A 178 18.57 16.10 6.07
CA GLY A 178 18.73 15.14 7.17
C GLY A 178 18.66 15.69 8.60
N SER A 179 18.24 16.94 8.82
CA SER A 179 18.41 17.64 10.11
C SER A 179 17.49 17.16 11.24
N ARG A 180 16.52 16.27 10.99
CA ARG A 180 15.65 15.68 12.05
C ARG A 180 15.54 14.16 12.05
N ARG A 181 16.00 13.48 10.99
CA ARG A 181 15.79 12.03 10.78
C ARG A 181 16.42 11.15 11.88
N TRP A 182 17.51 11.64 12.47
CA TRP A 182 18.29 10.89 13.48
C TRP A 182 18.04 11.33 14.91
N VAL A 183 17.08 12.22 15.20
CA VAL A 183 16.78 12.58 16.59
C VAL A 183 15.96 11.45 17.24
N ARG A 184 16.36 11.02 18.44
CA ARG A 184 15.67 9.98 19.21
C ARG A 184 15.28 10.50 20.59
N PRO A 185 14.19 10.00 21.19
CA PRO A 185 13.85 10.32 22.56
C PRO A 185 15.01 9.99 23.51
N PRO A 186 15.32 10.84 24.49
CA PRO A 186 16.35 10.54 25.48
C PRO A 186 15.89 9.38 26.39
N VAL A 187 16.85 8.64 26.93
CA VAL A 187 16.59 7.70 28.02
C VAL A 187 16.26 8.46 29.30
N ARG A 188 15.44 7.85 30.17
CA ARG A 188 14.94 8.49 31.40
C ARG A 188 16.02 8.79 32.43
N CYS A 189 17.11 8.02 32.45
CA CYS A 189 18.21 8.23 33.37
C CYS A 189 19.08 9.42 32.93
N THR A 190 19.54 10.22 33.90
CA THR A 190 20.34 11.43 33.67
C THR A 190 21.74 11.34 34.29
N CYS A 191 22.22 10.14 34.64
CA CYS A 191 23.53 9.99 35.26
C CYS A 191 24.64 10.60 34.39
N ALA A 192 25.47 11.45 35.01
CA ALA A 192 26.45 12.26 34.30
C ALA A 192 27.49 11.43 33.55
N ALA A 193 27.88 10.28 34.12
CA ALA A 193 28.96 9.46 33.58
C ALA A 193 28.58 8.63 32.34
N ASN A 194 27.30 8.32 32.12
CA ASN A 194 26.87 7.38 31.07
C ASN A 194 25.68 7.90 30.26
N CYS A 195 24.58 8.22 30.95
CA CYS A 195 23.32 8.56 30.28
C CYS A 195 23.31 9.98 29.72
N ALA A 196 24.04 10.93 30.32
CA ALA A 196 24.16 12.28 29.76
C ALA A 196 24.83 12.25 28.36
N PRO A 197 26.00 11.59 28.16
CA PRO A 197 26.56 11.38 26.82
C PRO A 197 25.63 10.62 25.86
N LEU A 198 24.92 9.60 26.35
CA LEU A 198 23.96 8.86 25.54
C LEU A 198 22.80 9.74 25.07
N ASN A 199 22.22 10.55 25.96
CA ASN A 199 21.12 11.45 25.64
C ASN A 199 21.55 12.57 24.69
N ALA A 200 22.77 13.09 24.85
CA ALA A 200 23.37 14.02 23.89
C ALA A 200 23.51 13.37 22.50
N PHE A 201 23.96 12.11 22.43
CA PHE A 201 24.00 11.36 21.18
C PHE A 201 22.59 11.17 20.60
N LEU A 202 21.60 10.74 21.39
CA LEU A 202 20.24 10.50 20.92
C LEU A 202 19.58 11.77 20.37
N ALA A 203 19.82 12.93 20.98
CA ALA A 203 19.33 14.22 20.52
C ALA A 203 20.04 14.74 19.26
N ASP A 204 21.25 14.24 18.95
CA ASP A 204 22.05 14.75 17.83
C ASP A 204 21.57 14.20 16.47
N ALA A 205 21.04 15.08 15.62
CA ALA A 205 20.56 14.72 14.28
C ALA A 205 21.67 14.34 13.28
N ARG A 206 22.95 14.61 13.58
CA ARG A 206 24.09 14.34 12.68
C ARG A 206 24.80 13.04 13.03
N ARG A 207 24.70 12.59 14.28
CA ARG A 207 25.34 11.37 14.75
C ARG A 207 24.36 10.20 14.74
N HIS A 208 24.65 9.21 13.89
CA HIS A 208 23.88 7.96 13.80
C HIS A 208 24.55 6.79 14.54
N ARG A 209 25.81 6.91 14.94
CA ARG A 209 26.58 5.89 15.66
C ARG A 209 27.44 6.51 16.75
N ILE A 210 27.53 5.85 17.90
CA ILE A 210 28.45 6.18 19.00
C ILE A 210 29.02 4.90 19.62
N GLU A 211 30.24 4.99 20.12
CA GLU A 211 30.91 3.91 20.85
C GLU A 211 31.19 4.34 22.29
N PHE A 212 30.87 3.47 23.24
CA PHE A 212 31.16 3.64 24.67
C PHE A 212 32.17 2.60 25.12
N ALA A 213 33.45 2.99 25.17
CA ALA A 213 34.52 2.18 25.76
C ALA A 213 34.47 2.28 27.29
N VAL A 214 33.58 1.53 27.92
CA VAL A 214 33.34 1.55 29.37
C VAL A 214 33.36 0.15 29.95
N GLY A 215 33.65 0.01 31.24
CA GLY A 215 33.67 -1.29 31.92
C GLY A 215 32.31 -2.00 31.96
N ARG A 216 32.31 -3.30 32.27
CA ARG A 216 31.14 -4.20 32.19
C ARG A 216 29.89 -3.65 32.88
N GLN A 217 30.00 -3.14 34.10
CA GLN A 217 28.85 -2.62 34.87
C GLN A 217 28.22 -1.39 34.20
N ARG A 218 29.04 -0.50 33.66
CA ARG A 218 28.57 0.70 32.94
C ARG A 218 27.93 0.32 31.60
N ARG A 219 28.46 -0.69 30.89
CA ARG A 219 27.82 -1.24 29.68
C ARG A 219 26.46 -1.85 30.00
N ALA A 220 26.36 -2.65 31.07
CA ALA A 220 25.11 -3.25 31.51
C ALA A 220 24.05 -2.19 31.84
N HIS A 221 24.45 -1.11 32.50
CA HIS A 221 23.56 0.03 32.75
C HIS A 221 23.04 0.68 31.46
N LEU A 222 23.91 0.94 30.48
CA LEU A 222 23.52 1.52 29.19
C LEU A 222 22.57 0.60 28.40
N HIS A 223 22.83 -0.71 28.37
CA HIS A 223 21.92 -1.72 27.81
C HIS A 223 20.52 -1.60 28.44
N GLN A 224 20.45 -1.67 29.77
CA GLN A 224 19.18 -1.60 30.49
C GLN A 224 18.40 -0.31 30.19
N MET A 225 19.08 0.84 30.05
CA MET A 225 18.41 2.11 29.75
C MET A 225 17.87 2.18 28.33
N LEU A 226 18.60 1.60 27.36
CA LEU A 226 18.15 1.50 25.97
C LEU A 226 16.95 0.54 25.83
N ASP A 227 16.98 -0.58 26.54
CA ASP A 227 15.89 -1.57 26.55
C ASP A 227 14.64 -1.06 27.28
N ALA A 228 14.81 -0.34 28.40
CA ALA A 228 13.71 0.17 29.21
C ALA A 228 13.02 1.41 28.61
N THR A 229 13.60 2.02 27.56
CA THR A 229 13.04 3.22 26.94
C THR A 229 12.24 2.80 25.69
N PRO A 230 10.89 2.88 25.73
CA PRO A 230 10.07 2.52 24.59
C PRO A 230 10.38 3.45 23.41
N ARG A 231 10.44 2.89 22.20
CA ARG A 231 10.75 3.64 20.95
C ARG A 231 12.16 4.25 20.91
N THR A 232 13.12 3.67 21.63
CA THR A 232 14.53 3.96 21.33
C THR A 232 14.89 3.20 20.08
N GLU A 233 14.66 3.82 18.93
CA GLU A 233 14.88 3.25 17.60
C GLU A 233 16.39 3.15 17.31
N CYS A 234 17.07 2.33 18.10
CA CYS A 234 18.52 2.13 18.10
C CYS A 234 18.81 0.64 18.24
N THR A 235 19.79 0.15 17.49
CA THR A 235 20.46 -1.12 17.79
C THR A 235 21.62 -0.85 18.74
N HIS A 236 21.92 -1.80 19.61
CA HIS A 236 23.05 -1.67 20.51
C HIS A 236 23.71 -3.03 20.73
N ARG A 237 25.03 -3.10 20.59
CA ARG A 237 25.80 -4.35 20.69
C ARG A 237 27.16 -4.12 21.33
N THR A 238 27.64 -5.09 22.10
CA THR A 238 29.01 -5.05 22.66
C THR A 238 29.99 -5.66 21.65
N LEU A 239 31.02 -4.90 21.27
CA LEU A 239 32.14 -5.39 20.46
C LEU A 239 33.17 -6.07 21.36
N ARG A 240 33.33 -7.39 21.20
CA ARG A 240 34.20 -8.26 22.02
C ARG A 240 35.61 -8.38 21.44
N GLY A 241 36.24 -7.25 21.13
CA GLY A 241 37.55 -7.21 20.43
C GLY A 241 38.59 -6.28 21.06
N GLY A 242 38.31 -5.70 22.22
CA GLY A 242 39.22 -4.76 22.89
C GLY A 242 39.07 -4.80 24.42
N SER A 243 40.09 -4.29 25.13
CA SER A 243 40.05 -4.05 26.57
C SER A 243 40.19 -2.55 26.83
N PRO A 244 39.15 -1.86 27.33
CA PRO A 244 37.81 -2.36 27.63
C PRO A 244 36.97 -2.63 26.37
N GLU A 245 36.08 -3.63 26.41
CA GLU A 245 35.10 -3.83 25.33
C GLU A 245 34.21 -2.59 25.15
N ALA A 246 33.75 -2.32 23.93
CA ALA A 246 32.95 -1.14 23.61
C ALA A 246 31.48 -1.50 23.38
N LEU A 247 30.56 -0.72 23.95
CA LEU A 247 29.15 -0.74 23.56
C LEU A 247 28.96 0.20 22.36
N VAL A 248 28.54 -0.36 21.22
CA VAL A 248 28.18 0.41 20.03
C VAL A 248 26.69 0.61 20.01
N VAL A 249 26.24 1.86 19.92
CA VAL A 249 24.84 2.24 19.74
C VAL A 249 24.69 2.87 18.36
N THR A 250 23.78 2.34 17.55
CA THR A 250 23.51 2.80 16.19
C THR A 250 22.02 3.10 16.05
N LYS A 251 21.67 4.33 15.69
CA LYS A 251 20.29 4.74 15.41
C LYS A 251 19.79 4.06 14.13
N ILE A 252 18.55 3.58 14.16
CA ILE A 252 17.91 2.92 13.04
C ILE A 252 17.15 3.96 12.24
N ASP A 253 17.40 4.04 10.95
CA ASP A 253 16.59 4.83 10.03
C ASP A 253 15.28 4.10 9.72
N TRP A 254 14.23 4.36 10.50
CA TRP A 254 12.95 3.69 10.29
C TRP A 254 12.34 3.98 8.94
N ASP A 255 12.56 5.15 8.35
CA ASP A 255 12.07 5.42 7.01
C ASP A 255 12.78 4.52 5.98
N ALA A 256 14.09 4.33 6.12
CA ALA A 256 14.82 3.41 5.24
C ALA A 256 14.47 1.94 5.49
N VAL A 257 14.33 1.53 6.76
CA VAL A 257 13.92 0.16 7.13
C VAL A 257 12.50 -0.12 6.68
N HIS A 258 11.56 0.80 6.89
CA HIS A 258 10.19 0.70 6.42
C HIS A 258 10.14 0.61 4.89
N LYS A 259 10.84 1.50 4.16
CA LYS A 259 10.93 1.44 2.69
C LYS A 259 11.51 0.11 2.20
N ARG A 260 12.57 -0.40 2.85
CA ARG A 260 13.15 -1.72 2.52
C ARG A 260 12.15 -2.85 2.79
N ASN A 261 11.45 -2.83 3.91
CA ASN A 261 10.46 -3.87 4.26
C ASN A 261 9.25 -3.83 3.31
N VAL A 262 8.75 -2.64 2.96
CA VAL A 262 7.68 -2.45 1.98
C VAL A 262 8.10 -2.99 0.62
N ARG A 263 9.33 -2.69 0.19
CA ARG A 263 9.90 -3.22 -1.06
C ARG A 263 10.06 -4.73 -1.04
N ALA A 264 10.64 -5.31 0.01
CA ALA A 264 10.79 -6.75 0.14
C ALA A 264 9.43 -7.47 0.16
N ALA A 265 8.42 -6.89 0.82
CA ALA A 265 7.05 -7.40 0.79
C ALA A 265 6.43 -7.32 -0.60
N TRP A 266 6.66 -6.23 -1.34
CA TRP A 266 6.21 -6.07 -2.73
C TRP A 266 6.90 -7.08 -3.66
N GLU A 267 8.22 -7.27 -3.56
CA GLU A 267 8.97 -8.29 -4.31
C GLU A 267 8.45 -9.69 -4.03
N GLY A 268 8.08 -9.99 -2.77
CA GLY A 268 7.41 -11.23 -2.39
C GLY A 268 6.08 -11.44 -3.12
N ARG A 269 5.22 -10.41 -3.17
CA ARG A 269 3.95 -10.46 -3.89
C ARG A 269 4.14 -10.60 -5.40
N LEU A 270 5.13 -9.91 -5.97
CA LEU A 270 5.48 -10.03 -7.39
C LEU A 270 5.97 -11.44 -7.73
N LYS A 271 6.77 -12.05 -6.85
CA LYS A 271 7.21 -13.45 -7.01
C LYS A 271 6.02 -14.42 -6.97
N SER A 272 5.08 -14.23 -6.03
CA SER A 272 3.84 -15.02 -6.00
C SER A 272 3.03 -14.86 -7.28
N PHE A 273 2.90 -13.63 -7.78
CA PHE A 273 2.22 -13.33 -9.04
C PHE A 273 2.85 -14.08 -10.22
N GLY A 274 4.17 -13.97 -10.39
CA GLY A 274 4.90 -14.70 -11.44
C GLY A 274 4.72 -16.21 -11.35
N GLY A 275 4.83 -16.78 -10.14
CA GLY A 275 4.62 -18.22 -9.93
C GLY A 275 3.19 -18.68 -10.26
N TRP A 276 2.17 -17.84 -10.09
CA TRP A 276 0.81 -18.15 -10.52
C TRP A 276 0.64 -18.03 -12.04
N MET A 277 1.22 -17.01 -12.67
CA MET A 277 1.18 -16.88 -14.14
C MET A 277 1.85 -18.08 -14.82
N GLU A 278 3.01 -18.53 -14.31
CA GLU A 278 3.68 -19.75 -14.80
C GLU A 278 2.79 -21.00 -14.69
N LYS A 279 2.06 -21.15 -13.57
CA LYS A 279 1.11 -22.26 -13.41
C LYS A 279 -0.04 -22.18 -14.41
N LEU A 280 -0.60 -20.99 -14.66
CA LEU A 280 -1.68 -20.82 -15.63
C LEU A 280 -1.20 -21.14 -17.05
N VAL A 281 0.00 -20.67 -17.43
CA VAL A 281 0.62 -21.03 -18.70
C VAL A 281 0.87 -22.54 -18.79
N GLY A 282 1.38 -23.15 -17.71
CA GLY A 282 1.57 -24.61 -17.63
C GLY A 282 0.26 -25.41 -17.71
N ALA A 283 -0.87 -24.81 -17.33
CA ALA A 283 -2.21 -25.38 -17.50
C ALA A 283 -2.80 -25.14 -18.91
N GLY A 284 -2.05 -24.52 -19.84
CA GLY A 284 -2.46 -24.31 -21.23
C GLY A 284 -3.14 -22.96 -21.49
N VAL A 285 -3.11 -22.00 -20.55
CA VAL A 285 -3.65 -20.66 -20.77
C VAL A 285 -2.69 -19.82 -21.60
N ASP A 286 -3.13 -19.36 -22.77
CA ASP A 286 -2.43 -18.29 -23.49
C ASP A 286 -2.79 -16.93 -22.87
N LEU A 287 -1.91 -16.46 -21.98
CA LEU A 287 -2.09 -15.19 -21.28
C LEU A 287 -2.17 -13.99 -22.24
N ARG A 288 -1.49 -14.05 -23.39
CA ARG A 288 -1.50 -12.96 -24.37
C ARG A 288 -2.84 -12.90 -25.11
N ALA A 289 -3.42 -14.04 -25.43
CA ALA A 289 -4.75 -14.12 -26.00
C ALA A 289 -5.86 -13.74 -25.01
N VAL A 290 -5.68 -14.07 -23.72
CA VAL A 290 -6.66 -13.78 -22.67
C VAL A 290 -6.65 -12.31 -22.24
N LEU A 291 -5.47 -11.73 -21.99
CA LEU A 291 -5.35 -10.35 -21.53
C LEU A 291 -5.44 -9.34 -22.69
N GLY A 292 -5.08 -9.77 -23.91
CA GLY A 292 -4.76 -8.85 -24.99
C GLY A 292 -3.35 -8.29 -24.86
N LEU A 293 -2.83 -7.73 -25.95
CA LEU A 293 -1.41 -7.34 -26.04
C LEU A 293 -1.04 -6.25 -25.04
N GLU A 294 -1.82 -5.17 -24.97
CA GLU A 294 -1.53 -4.02 -24.11
C GLU A 294 -1.53 -4.42 -22.63
N GLU A 295 -2.56 -5.13 -22.20
CA GLU A 295 -2.70 -5.56 -20.81
C GLU A 295 -1.67 -6.63 -20.44
N TYR A 296 -1.32 -7.53 -21.36
CA TYR A 296 -0.22 -8.47 -21.17
C TYR A 296 1.13 -7.76 -21.00
N GLU A 297 1.43 -6.77 -21.85
CA GLU A 297 2.65 -5.96 -21.72
C GLU A 297 2.67 -5.17 -20.41
N ARG A 298 1.52 -4.64 -19.96
CA ARG A 298 1.38 -3.91 -18.70
C ARG A 298 1.53 -4.80 -17.47
N VAL A 299 0.79 -5.90 -17.41
CA VAL A 299 0.61 -6.74 -16.21
C VAL A 299 1.68 -7.84 -16.11
N VAL A 300 2.11 -8.40 -17.24
CA VAL A 300 3.03 -9.56 -17.27
C VAL A 300 4.44 -9.13 -17.65
N GLU A 301 4.61 -8.37 -18.74
CA GLU A 301 5.94 -7.92 -19.18
C GLU A 301 6.42 -6.65 -18.45
N ARG A 302 5.51 -5.94 -17.77
CA ARG A 302 5.77 -4.77 -16.91
C ARG A 302 6.34 -3.58 -17.69
N ARG A 303 5.85 -3.34 -18.90
CA ARG A 303 6.38 -2.30 -19.79
C ARG A 303 5.95 -0.87 -19.45
N GLU A 304 4.96 -0.68 -18.56
CA GLU A 304 4.36 0.64 -18.28
C GLU A 304 4.64 1.25 -16.88
N GLU A 305 5.75 0.89 -16.24
CA GLU A 305 6.27 1.67 -15.09
C GLU A 305 7.69 2.24 -15.33
N GLU A 306 8.13 2.33 -16.60
CA GLU A 306 9.08 3.38 -16.97
C GLU A 306 8.30 4.70 -17.07
N ALA A 307 8.08 5.35 -15.93
CA ALA A 307 7.67 6.74 -15.93
C ALA A 307 8.61 7.53 -16.87
N PRO A 308 8.09 8.48 -17.66
CA PRO A 308 8.94 9.31 -18.48
C PRO A 308 9.96 9.98 -17.57
N GLU A 309 11.24 9.97 -17.96
CA GLU A 309 12.23 10.88 -17.41
C GLU A 309 11.71 12.31 -17.61
N GLU A 310 10.93 12.82 -16.66
CA GLU A 310 10.59 14.23 -16.59
C GLU A 310 11.88 15.00 -16.32
N GLY A 311 12.45 15.54 -17.40
CA GLY A 311 13.09 16.85 -17.34
C GLY A 311 14.60 16.92 -17.29
N ALA A 312 15.36 15.99 -17.90
CA ALA A 312 16.80 16.19 -18.12
C ALA A 312 17.14 17.03 -19.38
N LYS A 313 16.15 17.52 -20.13
CA LYS A 313 16.38 18.31 -21.36
C LYS A 313 15.39 19.45 -21.52
N ASP A 314 15.43 20.45 -20.65
CA ASP A 314 15.05 21.84 -21.03
C ASP A 314 15.48 22.95 -20.04
N GLY A 315 16.55 22.71 -19.26
CA GLY A 315 17.12 23.73 -18.38
C GLY A 315 17.85 24.89 -19.09
N ARG A 316 18.06 24.81 -20.41
CA ARG A 316 18.84 25.83 -21.15
C ARG A 316 17.98 26.91 -21.80
N ALA A 317 16.69 26.65 -22.04
CA ALA A 317 15.78 27.65 -22.63
C ALA A 317 15.15 28.58 -21.58
N VAL A 318 14.83 28.08 -20.39
CA VAL A 318 14.17 28.87 -19.34
C VAL A 318 15.14 29.86 -18.65
N ALA A 319 16.42 29.50 -18.52
CA ALA A 319 17.44 30.40 -17.98
C ALA A 319 17.72 31.61 -18.90
N ALA A 320 17.61 31.43 -20.22
CA ALA A 320 17.74 32.53 -21.19
C ALA A 320 16.54 33.48 -21.10
N ALA A 321 15.31 32.95 -21.07
CA ALA A 321 14.09 33.77 -20.96
C ALA A 321 13.99 34.54 -19.63
N ALA A 322 14.40 33.93 -18.51
CA ALA A 322 14.45 34.59 -17.20
C ALA A 322 15.54 35.68 -17.13
N GLY A 323 16.66 35.49 -17.84
CA GLY A 323 17.73 36.49 -17.99
C GLY A 323 17.29 37.71 -18.81
N GLU A 324 16.56 37.49 -19.90
CA GLU A 324 16.02 38.56 -20.76
C GLU A 324 14.97 39.42 -20.01
N LEU A 325 14.08 38.78 -19.24
CA LEU A 325 13.02 39.48 -18.51
C LEU A 325 13.56 40.31 -17.33
N ARG A 326 14.65 39.86 -16.68
CA ARG A 326 15.35 40.65 -15.65
C ARG A 326 16.07 41.86 -16.23
N LYS A 327 16.66 41.76 -17.42
CA LYS A 327 17.30 42.90 -18.11
C LYS A 327 16.27 43.96 -18.53
N ARG A 328 15.09 43.56 -19.03
CA ARG A 328 14.00 44.48 -19.38
C ARG A 328 13.39 45.20 -18.19
N LYS A 329 13.19 44.52 -17.05
CA LYS A 329 12.68 45.16 -15.82
C LYS A 329 13.71 46.11 -15.17
N ALA A 330 15.00 45.82 -15.29
CA ALA A 330 16.06 46.73 -14.82
C ALA A 330 16.15 48.01 -15.68
N SER A 331 15.95 47.92 -17.00
CA SER A 331 15.93 49.11 -17.86
C SER A 331 14.69 49.98 -17.65
N GLU A 332 13.51 49.39 -17.40
CA GLU A 332 12.29 50.16 -17.08
C GLU A 332 12.36 50.85 -15.71
N ALA A 333 13.01 50.23 -14.72
CA ALA A 333 13.23 50.84 -13.41
C ALA A 333 14.19 52.04 -13.48
N LEU A 334 15.24 51.96 -14.32
CA LEU A 334 16.17 53.09 -14.53
C LEU A 334 15.50 54.28 -15.23
N VAL A 335 14.64 54.02 -16.23
CA VAL A 335 13.87 55.07 -16.94
C VAL A 335 12.82 55.72 -16.04
N ARG A 336 12.19 54.95 -15.13
CA ARG A 336 11.25 55.51 -14.13
C ARG A 336 11.95 56.36 -13.06
N SER A 337 13.13 55.94 -12.61
CA SER A 337 13.92 56.72 -11.62
C SER A 337 14.37 58.08 -12.19
N SER A 338 14.81 58.12 -13.45
CA SER A 338 15.16 59.38 -14.14
C SER A 338 13.97 60.32 -14.36
N ARG A 339 12.74 59.80 -14.50
CA ARG A 339 11.54 60.65 -14.62
C ARG A 339 11.06 61.22 -13.29
N LEU A 340 11.31 60.55 -12.18
CA LEU A 340 10.93 61.05 -10.85
C LEU A 340 11.91 62.13 -10.34
N GLN A 341 13.20 62.01 -10.64
CA GLN A 341 14.19 63.04 -10.27
C GLN A 341 14.00 64.37 -11.01
N ASN A 342 13.41 64.36 -12.22
CA ASN A 342 13.10 65.58 -12.96
C ASN A 342 11.78 66.26 -12.52
N ALA A 343 10.94 65.60 -11.72
CA ALA A 343 9.67 66.15 -11.24
C ALA A 343 9.79 66.88 -9.88
N GLU A 344 10.81 66.57 -9.07
CA GLU A 344 11.00 67.17 -7.73
C GLU A 344 11.70 68.54 -7.75
N GLY A 345 12.11 69.05 -8.91
CA GLY A 345 12.73 70.37 -9.07
C GLY A 345 11.76 71.54 -9.20
N ALA A 346 10.46 71.30 -9.37
CA ALA A 346 9.46 72.32 -9.68
C ALA A 346 8.32 72.32 -8.65
N GLY A 347 8.61 72.66 -7.39
CA GLY A 347 7.56 72.64 -6.36
C GLY A 347 7.98 73.14 -4.98
N ARG A 348 8.94 74.05 -4.87
CA ARG A 348 9.18 74.81 -3.64
C ARG A 348 8.97 76.28 -3.90
N ASP A 349 7.69 76.65 -3.96
CA ASP A 349 7.28 77.95 -3.46
C ASP A 349 5.79 77.89 -3.17
N VAL A 350 5.38 78.66 -2.15
CA VAL A 350 4.00 78.97 -1.75
C VAL A 350 3.44 78.20 -0.54
N ARG A 351 3.33 78.97 0.56
CA ARG A 351 2.43 78.88 1.75
C ARG A 351 2.87 77.91 2.85
N ARG A 352 3.40 78.35 4.00
CA ARG A 352 3.08 79.48 4.90
C ARG A 352 1.60 79.50 5.33
N ARG A 353 1.31 78.85 6.47
CA ARG A 353 0.50 79.36 7.62
C ARG A 353 0.33 78.24 8.67
N VAL A 354 0.87 78.48 9.88
CA VAL A 354 0.12 78.61 11.17
C VAL A 354 -0.07 77.22 11.82
N ALA A 355 0.77 76.84 12.80
CA ALA A 355 0.63 77.13 14.25
C ALA A 355 -0.67 76.50 14.79
N GLU A 356 -0.78 75.84 15.94
CA GLU A 356 -0.08 75.89 17.22
C GLU A 356 -0.85 74.86 18.08
N THR A 357 -0.20 74.06 18.93
CA THR A 357 -0.55 73.95 20.35
C THR A 357 0.34 72.92 21.02
N VAL A 358 1.04 73.43 22.03
CA VAL A 358 1.92 72.78 22.99
C VAL A 358 1.08 72.23 24.15
N ALA A 359 1.45 71.06 24.67
CA ALA A 359 1.33 70.76 26.09
C ALA A 359 2.38 69.72 26.48
N VAL A 360 3.51 70.23 26.99
CA VAL A 360 4.49 69.50 27.79
C VAL A 360 4.03 69.64 29.24
N VAL A 361 3.83 68.53 29.95
CA VAL A 361 4.09 68.46 31.40
C VAL A 361 4.75 67.12 31.67
N ASP A 362 5.99 67.20 32.12
CA ASP A 362 6.83 66.14 32.66
C ASP A 362 7.16 66.53 34.11
N LEU A 363 7.61 65.52 34.88
CA LEU A 363 8.28 65.58 36.18
C LEU A 363 7.38 65.75 37.41
N THR A 364 7.53 65.05 38.54
CA THR A 364 8.47 64.03 39.06
C THR A 364 7.93 63.62 40.45
N ASP A 365 8.23 62.39 40.89
CA ASP A 365 8.51 61.94 42.27
C ASP A 365 7.72 62.53 43.47
N ASP A 366 6.82 61.72 44.05
CA ASP A 366 6.96 61.01 45.35
C ASP A 366 5.64 60.30 45.76
#